data_AF-A0A840UVX8-F1
#
_entry.id   AF-A0A840UVX8-F1
#
_cell.length_a   1.000
_cell.length_b   1.000
_cell.length_c   1.000
_cell.angle_alpha   90.00
_cell.angle_beta   90.00
_cell.angle_gamma   90.00
#
_symmetry.space_group_name_H-M   'P 1'
#
loop_
_entity.id
_entity.type
_entity.pdbx_description
1 polymer ?
#
loop_
_entity_poly.entity_id
_entity_poly.type
_entity_poly.pdbx_seq_one_letter_code
_entity_poly.pdbx_strand_id
1 'polypeptide(L)' 'MIQESVRFAIAIAAAAWDILLDSSIYILFGIVVAGLVKVVLNPGTVASHLGRGRFLPVVKAAFFGVPLPL' A
#
# COMPACT_ATOMS: atom_id res chain seq x y z
N MET A 1 12.94 4.12 40.28
CA MET A 1 11.78 4.62 39.50
C MET A 1 12.18 5.13 38.12
N ILE A 2 12.97 6.21 37.98
CA ILE A 2 13.35 6.75 36.66
C ILE A 2 14.12 5.74 35.78
N GLN A 3 15.01 4.94 36.38
CA GLN A 3 15.77 3.93 35.64
C GLN A 3 14.89 2.83 35.02
N GLU A 4 13.79 2.45 35.68
CA GLU A 4 12.86 1.44 35.16
C GLU A 4 12.09 1.97 33.94
N SER A 5 11.63 3.22 34.01
CA SER A 5 10.95 3.88 32.90
C SER A 5 11.84 4.00 31.65
N VAL A 6 13.12 4.33 31.84
CA VAL A 6 14.09 4.44 30.73
C VAL A 6 14.34 3.07 30.08
N ARG A 7 14.53 2.01 30.88
CA ARG A 7 14.71 0.64 30.37
C ARG A 7 13.51 0.18 29.56
N PHE A 8 12.31 0.46 30.05
CA PHE A 8 11.07 0.13 29.35
C PHE A 8 10.96 0.85 28.00
N ALA A 9 11.26 2.16 27.96
CA ALA A 9 11.23 2.93 26.72
C ALA A 9 12.23 2.40 25.69
N ILE A 10 13.45 2.05 26.13
CA ILE A 10 14.48 1.47 25.25
C ILE A 10 14.02 0.10 24.72
N ALA A 11 13.40 -0.73 25.56
CA ALA A 11 12.89 -2.03 25.14
C ALA A 11 11.81 -1.91 24.06
N ILE A 12 10.90 -0.95 24.20
CA ILE A 12 9.88 -0.66 23.17
C ILE A 12 10.56 -0.19 21.88
N ALA A 13 11.49 0.76 21.97
CA ALA A 13 12.17 1.30 20.80
C ALA A 13 12.95 0.21 20.04
N ALA A 14 13.63 -0.69 20.77
CA ALA A 14 14.34 -1.82 20.17
C ALA A 14 13.38 -2.80 19.49
N ALA A 15 12.28 -3.19 20.15
CA ALA A 15 11.29 -4.10 19.55
C ALA A 15 10.62 -3.47 18.32
N ALA A 16 10.31 -2.17 18.35
CA ALA A 16 9.75 -1.46 17.21
C ALA A 16 10.76 -1.38 16.05
N TRP A 17 12.05 -1.20 16.35
CA TRP A 17 13.12 -1.20 15.37
C TRP A 17 13.27 -2.55 14.68
N ASP A 18 13.22 -3.65 15.43
CA ASP A 18 13.31 -5.00 14.89
C ASP A 18 12.11 -5.29 13.96
N ILE A 19 10.89 -4.98 14.39
CA ILE A 19 9.69 -5.14 13.54
C ILE A 19 9.80 -4.27 12.28
N LEU A 20 10.29 -3.04 12.41
CA LEU A 20 10.50 -2.16 11.26
C LEU A 20 11.48 -2.76 10.26
N LEU A 21 12.62 -3.28 10.72
CA LEU A 21 13.61 -3.92 9.86
C LEU A 21 13.07 -5.18 9.20
N ASP A 22 12.39 -6.06 9.95
CA ASP A 22 11.78 -7.28 9.45
C ASP A 22 10.70 -7.00 8.38
N SER A 23 9.94 -5.92 8.57
CA SER A 23 8.88 -5.51 7.65
C SER A 23 9.35 -4.57 6.53
N SER A 24 10.56 -4.02 6.63
CA SER A 24 11.06 -2.95 5.75
C SER A 24 11.00 -3.31 4.27
N ILE A 25 11.42 -4.53 3.91
CA ILE A 25 11.43 -4.98 2.52
C ILE A 25 10.02 -5.07 1.94
N TYR A 26 9.05 -5.52 2.74
CA TYR A 26 7.65 -5.63 2.32
C TYR A 26 7.00 -4.26 2.16
N ILE A 27 7.30 -3.31 3.05
CA ILE A 27 6.81 -1.93 2.96
C ILE A 27 7.39 -1.25 1.71
N LEU A 28 8.71 -1.32 1.52
CA LEU A 28 9.38 -0.75 0.35
C LEU A 28 8.85 -1.37 -0.95
N PHE A 29 8.69 -2.68 -0.98
CA PHE A 29 8.09 -3.38 -2.10
C PHE A 29 6.65 -2.90 -2.37
N GLY A 30 5.82 -2.80 -1.33
CA GLY A 30 4.45 -2.29 -1.45
C GLY A 30 4.40 -0.86 -2.01
N ILE A 31 5.30 0.02 -1.59
CA ILE A 31 5.42 1.39 -2.12
C ILE A 31 5.80 1.37 -3.60
N VAL A 32 6.78 0.55 -4.00
CA VAL A 32 7.18 0.40 -5.40
C VAL A 32 6.02 -0.09 -6.25
N VAL A 33 5.34 -1.16 -5.82
CA VAL A 33 4.17 -1.71 -6.52
C VAL A 33 3.05 -0.68 -6.63
N ALA A 34 2.74 0.06 -5.55
CA ALA A 34 1.74 1.13 -5.59
C ALA A 34 2.11 2.23 -6.59
N GLY A 35 3.39 2.60 -6.66
CA GLY A 35 3.91 3.55 -7.66
C GLY A 35 3.74 3.05 -9.09
N LEU A 36 4.09 1.79 -9.35
CA LEU A 36 3.92 1.16 -10.67
C LEU A 36 2.45 1.09 -11.08
N VAL A 37 1.57 0.65 -10.17
CA VAL A 37 0.13 0.62 -10.40
C VAL A 37 -0.39 2.02 -10.76
N LYS A 38 0.05 3.06 -10.04
CA LYS A 38 -0.35 4.44 -10.33
C LYS A 38 0.12 4.94 -11.70
N VAL A 39 1.31 4.55 -12.15
CA VAL A 39 1.83 4.94 -13.48
C VAL A 39 1.10 4.19 -14.59
N VAL A 40 0.82 2.89 -14.41
CA VAL A 40 0.09 2.07 -15.38
C VAL A 40 -1.38 2.49 -15.47
N LEU A 41 -2.01 2.79 -14.33
CA LEU A 41 -3.39 3.28 -14.24
C LEU A 41 -3.42 4.81 -14.43
N ASN A 42 -2.93 5.29 -15.58
CA ASN A 42 -3.18 6.67 -16.00
C ASN A 42 -4.72 6.89 -16.10
N PRO A 43 -5.28 7.99 -15.56
CA PRO A 43 -6.70 8.32 -15.65
C PRO A 43 -7.29 8.19 -17.06
N GLY A 44 -6.53 8.50 -18.11
CA GLY A 44 -6.96 8.33 -19.51
C GLY A 44 -7.11 6.86 -19.94
N THR A 45 -6.21 5.98 -19.50
CA THR A 45 -6.29 4.53 -19.76
C THR A 45 -7.42 3.90 -18.96
N VAL A 46 -7.58 4.31 -17.70
CA VAL A 46 -8.68 3.89 -16.82
C VAL A 46 -10.03 4.30 -17.43
N ALA A 47 -10.21 5.56 -17.80
CA ALA A 47 -11.46 6.04 -18.39
C ALA A 47 -11.77 5.36 -19.73
N SER A 48 -10.78 5.11 -20.58
CA SER A 48 -11.00 4.45 -21.88
C SER A 48 -11.28 2.95 -21.78
N HIS A 49 -10.68 2.23 -20.82
CA HIS A 49 -10.82 0.77 -20.67
C HIS A 49 -11.87 0.33 -19.65
N LEU A 50 -12.18 1.18 -18.66
CA LEU A 50 -13.14 0.91 -17.59
C LEU A 50 -14.43 1.72 -17.75
N GLY A 51 -14.49 2.71 -18.64
CA GLY A 51 -15.71 3.47 -18.92
C GLY A 51 -16.64 2.88 -20.00
N ARG A 52 -16.27 1.75 -20.63
CA ARG A 52 -17.07 1.14 -21.71
C ARG A 52 -17.46 -0.30 -21.40
N GLY A 53 -18.77 -0.58 -21.38
CA GLY A 53 -19.35 -1.91 -21.19
C GLY A 53 -19.94 -2.14 -19.80
N ARG A 54 -20.66 -3.26 -19.61
CA ARG A 54 -21.45 -3.55 -18.39
C ARG A 54 -20.77 -4.46 -17.35
N PHE A 55 -19.99 -5.45 -17.79
CA PHE A 55 -19.46 -6.50 -16.89
C PHE A 55 -17.93 -6.56 -16.84
N LEU A 56 -17.27 -6.47 -18.00
CA LEU A 56 -15.80 -6.51 -18.10
C LEU A 56 -15.09 -5.39 -17.30
N PRO A 57 -15.61 -4.15 -17.29
CA PRO A 57 -15.04 -3.08 -16.46
C PRO A 57 -15.11 -3.35 -14.96
N VAL A 58 -16.21 -3.93 -14.47
CA VAL A 58 -16.40 -4.23 -13.04
C VAL A 58 -15.39 -5.27 -12.57
N VAL A 59 -15.19 -6.33 -13.35
CA VAL A 59 -14.21 -7.39 -13.04
C VAL A 59 -12.79 -6.82 -13.03
N LYS A 60 -12.43 -6.00 -14.03
CA LYS A 60 -11.10 -5.36 -14.09
C LYS A 60 -10.90 -4.37 -12.93
N ALA A 61 -11.89 -3.52 -12.63
CA ALA A 61 -11.84 -2.57 -11.53
C ALA A 61 -11.66 -3.26 -10.17
N ALA A 62 -12.37 -4.37 -9.93
CA ALA A 62 -12.20 -5.19 -8.72
C ALA A 62 -10.81 -5.83 -8.61
N PHE A 63 -10.25 -6.32 -9.73
CA PHE A 63 -8.91 -6.91 -9.75
C PHE A 63 -7.81 -5.87 -9.48
N PHE A 64 -7.98 -4.65 -9.98
CA PHE A 64 -7.01 -3.55 -9.80
C PHE A 64 -7.30 -2.68 -8.55
N GLY A 65 -8.38 -2.94 -7.82
CA GLY A 65 -8.77 -2.18 -6.63
C GLY A 65 -9.07 -0.70 -6.89
N VAL A 66 -9.42 -0.32 -8.13
CA VAL A 66 -9.71 1.07 -8.53
C VAL A 66 -11.23 1.29 -8.60
N PRO A 67 -11.73 2.45 -8.15
CA PRO A 67 -13.15 2.77 -8.28
C PRO A 67 -13.54 2.88 -9.76
N LEU A 68 -14.77 2.47 -10.08
CA LEU A 68 -15.32 2.66 -11.42
C LEU A 68 -15.46 4.16 -11.70
N PRO A 69 -15.03 4.64 -12.89
CA PRO A 69 -15.36 5.99 -13.31
C PRO A 69 -16.88 6.08 -13.48
N LEU A 70 -17.51 6.93 -12.68
CA LEU A 70 -18.93 7.30 -12.80
C LEU A 70 -19.15 8.20 -14.02
#